data_AF-A0A660W3N7-F1
#
_entry.id   AF-A0A660W3N7-F1
#
_cell.length_a   1.000
_cell.length_b   1.000
_cell.length_c   1.000
_cell.angle_alpha   90.00
_cell.angle_beta   90.00
_cell.angle_gamma   90.00
#
_symmetry.space_group_name_H-M   'P 1'
#
loop_
_entity.id
_entity.type
_entity.pdbx_description
1 polymer ?
#
loop_
_entity_poly.entity_id
_entity_poly.type
_entity_poly.pdbx_seq_one_letter_code
_entity_poly.pdbx_strand_id
1 'polypeptide(L)'
;MAKVVDDVTTTHFIYDTQYRVIEERDEGGALLARYTYGTGMDEPLTMERGGNTYYYHRDALGSITEVTDGAGAIVERYEYDVYGAATIFNASDVEIAASAIGNPYLFTARRFDPESGNY
;
A
#
# COMPACT_ATOMS: atom_id res chain seq x y z
N MET A 1 17.85 -3.64 0.84
CA MET A 1 18.54 -2.81 -0.19
C MET A 1 17.81 -1.48 -0.25
N ALA A 2 18.50 -0.34 -0.22
CA ALA A 2 17.88 0.99 -0.24
C ALA A 2 17.58 1.41 -1.69
N LYS A 3 16.39 1.98 -1.93
CA LYS A 3 16.03 2.61 -3.21
C LYS A 3 15.82 4.10 -2.93
N VAL A 4 16.61 4.95 -3.59
CA VAL A 4 16.46 6.40 -3.54
C VAL A 4 15.24 6.78 -4.39
N VAL A 5 14.34 7.60 -3.85
CA VAL A 5 13.13 8.10 -4.52
C VAL A 5 13.20 9.62 -4.47
N ASP A 6 13.45 10.23 -5.62
CA ASP A 6 13.53 11.68 -5.89
C ASP A 6 14.56 12.49 -5.07
N ASP A 7 15.19 13.46 -5.75
CA ASP A 7 16.40 14.21 -5.39
C ASP A 7 16.32 15.10 -4.11
N VAL A 8 15.56 14.73 -3.08
CA VAL A 8 15.65 15.34 -1.73
C VAL A 8 15.34 14.35 -0.57
N THR A 9 14.77 13.15 -0.77
CA THR A 9 14.38 12.27 0.36
C THR A 9 14.70 10.78 0.16
N THR A 10 15.69 10.27 0.88
CA THR A 10 15.99 8.82 0.87
C THR A 10 14.96 8.06 1.70
N THR A 11 14.28 7.08 1.08
CA THR A 11 13.42 6.12 1.81
C THR A 11 14.13 4.77 1.92
N HIS A 12 14.30 4.29 3.14
CA HIS A 12 14.87 2.98 3.44
C HIS A 12 13.77 1.92 3.54
N PHE A 13 13.87 0.89 2.69
CA PHE A 13 12.97 -0.26 2.71
C PHE A 13 13.58 -1.42 3.50
N ILE A 14 12.86 -1.89 4.51
CA ILE A 14 13.22 -3.07 5.31
C ILE A 14 12.39 -4.24 4.84
N TYR A 15 13.05 -5.36 4.60
CA TYR A 15 12.44 -6.55 4.03
C TYR A 15 12.47 -7.71 5.02
N ASP A 16 11.47 -8.58 4.95
CA ASP A 16 11.47 -9.85 5.66
C ASP A 16 12.29 -10.93 4.92
N THR A 17 12.35 -12.14 5.49
CA THR A 17 13.01 -13.30 4.88
C THR A 17 12.36 -13.79 3.58
N GLN A 18 11.18 -13.28 3.24
CA GLN A 18 10.44 -13.59 2.02
C GLN A 18 10.50 -12.44 1.00
N TYR A 19 11.39 -11.46 1.18
CA TYR A 19 11.57 -10.28 0.31
C TYR A 19 10.35 -9.34 0.23
N ARG A 20 9.49 -9.34 1.25
CA ARG A 20 8.35 -8.41 1.38
C ARG A 20 8.77 -7.19 2.20
N VAL A 21 8.30 -6.00 1.82
CA VAL A 21 8.61 -4.76 2.56
C VAL A 21 7.80 -4.72 3.85
N ILE A 22 8.44 -4.81 5.00
CA ILE A 22 7.78 -4.73 6.31
C ILE A 22 7.84 -3.33 6.91
N GLU A 23 8.83 -2.51 6.56
CA GLU A 23 8.92 -1.14 7.02
C GLU A 23 9.51 -0.21 5.95
N GLU A 24 9.06 1.04 5.99
CA GLU A 24 9.60 2.18 5.27
C GLU A 24 10.09 3.18 6.30
N ARG A 25 11.31 3.68 6.13
CA ARG A 25 11.90 4.69 7.01
C ARG A 25 12.47 5.85 6.23
N ASP A 26 12.49 7.03 6.81
CA ASP A 26 13.16 8.20 6.22
C ASP A 26 14.68 8.12 6.40
N GLU A 27 15.41 9.08 5.82
CA GLU A 27 16.86 9.21 5.94
C GLU A 27 17.33 9.33 7.40
N GLY A 28 16.51 9.90 8.29
CA GLY A 28 16.76 10.00 9.72
C GLY A 28 16.47 8.72 10.51
N GLY A 29 15.94 7.69 9.86
CA GLY A 29 15.55 6.42 10.47
C GLY A 29 14.17 6.43 11.16
N ALA A 30 13.39 7.50 11.01
CA ALA A 30 12.02 7.57 11.49
C ALA A 30 11.10 6.67 10.67
N LEU A 31 10.12 6.05 11.32
CA LEU A 31 9.17 5.15 10.67
C LEU A 31 8.17 5.95 9.81
N LEU A 32 8.16 5.69 8.51
CA LEU A 32 7.20 6.25 7.57
C LEU A 32 5.98 5.34 7.44
N ALA A 33 6.21 4.05 7.23
CA ALA A 33 5.16 3.05 7.13
C ALA A 33 5.61 1.70 7.69
N ARG A 34 4.68 0.93 8.25
CA ARG A 34 4.88 -0.47 8.65
C ARG A 34 3.78 -1.34 8.07
N TYR A 35 4.13 -2.51 7.58
CA TYR A 35 3.20 -3.45 6.97
C TYR A 35 3.21 -4.77 7.74
N THR A 36 2.02 -5.27 8.05
CA THR A 36 1.85 -6.61 8.63
C THR A 36 1.27 -7.53 7.57
N TYR A 37 1.85 -8.71 7.40
CA TYR A 37 1.40 -9.71 6.43
C TYR A 37 0.77 -10.93 7.12
N GLY A 38 -0.16 -11.57 6.43
CA GLY A 38 -0.76 -12.83 6.80
C GLY A 38 0.13 -14.03 6.49
N THR A 39 -0.45 -15.22 6.65
CA THR A 39 0.24 -16.51 6.42
C THR A 39 0.38 -16.86 4.94
N GLY A 40 -0.43 -16.25 4.07
CA GLY A 40 -0.34 -16.37 2.62
C GLY A 40 0.81 -15.55 2.02
N MET A 41 1.20 -15.90 0.81
CA MET A 41 2.09 -15.06 -0.01
C MET A 41 1.35 -13.79 -0.39
N ASP A 42 2.05 -12.64 -0.35
CA ASP A 42 1.51 -11.34 -0.76
C ASP A 42 0.18 -10.98 -0.08
N GLU A 43 0.10 -11.26 1.21
CA GLU A 43 -1.12 -11.10 2.01
C GLU A 43 -1.00 -9.91 2.98
N PRO A 44 -0.94 -8.62 2.55
CA PRO A 44 -0.87 -7.49 3.48
C PRO A 44 -2.18 -7.37 4.27
N LEU A 45 -2.10 -7.43 5.59
CA LEU A 45 -3.26 -7.33 6.50
C LEU A 45 -3.48 -5.89 6.94
N THR A 46 -2.40 -5.22 7.34
CA THR A 46 -2.46 -3.84 7.84
C THR A 46 -1.30 -3.00 7.34
N MET A 47 -1.57 -1.70 7.20
CA MET A 47 -0.57 -0.67 7.01
C MET A 47 -0.69 0.33 8.15
N GLU A 48 0.41 0.62 8.82
CA GLU A 48 0.50 1.72 9.77
C GLU A 48 1.30 2.85 9.13
N ARG A 49 0.69 4.02 8.96
CA ARG A 49 1.33 5.18 8.31
C ARG A 49 0.80 6.46 8.92
N GLY A 50 1.69 7.39 9.25
CA GLY A 50 1.32 8.69 9.85
C GLY A 50 0.57 8.58 11.18
N GLY A 51 0.79 7.50 11.95
CA GLY A 51 0.09 7.26 13.22
C GLY A 51 -1.30 6.64 13.10
N ASN A 52 -1.78 6.37 11.88
CA ASN A 52 -3.04 5.68 11.64
C ASN A 52 -2.78 4.21 11.25
N THR A 53 -3.67 3.33 11.71
CA THR A 53 -3.71 1.92 11.26
C THR A 53 -4.80 1.76 10.22
N TYR A 54 -4.42 1.23 9.07
CA TYR A 54 -5.29 0.89 7.96
C TYR A 54 -5.36 -0.63 7.78
N TYR A 55 -6.53 -1.12 7.40
CA TYR A 55 -6.83 -2.54 7.23
C TYR A 55 -7.19 -2.82 5.79
N TYR A 56 -6.52 -3.79 5.19
CA TYR A 56 -6.72 -4.18 3.80
C TYR A 56 -7.83 -5.22 3.69
N HIS A 57 -8.81 -4.95 2.82
CA HIS A 57 -9.83 -5.90 2.39
C HIS A 57 -9.48 -6.40 1.00
N ARG A 58 -9.65 -7.70 0.80
CA ARG A 58 -9.25 -8.39 -0.43
C ARG A 58 -10.40 -9.18 -1.03
N ASP A 59 -10.36 -9.30 -2.35
CA ASP A 59 -11.18 -10.26 -3.07
C ASP A 59 -10.61 -11.69 -2.98
N ALA A 60 -11.33 -12.64 -3.58
CA ALA A 60 -10.91 -14.05 -3.63
C ALA A 60 -9.63 -14.29 -4.47
N LEU A 61 -9.22 -13.32 -5.29
CA LEU A 61 -7.99 -13.36 -6.09
C LEU A 61 -6.80 -12.71 -5.36
N GLY A 62 -7.02 -12.10 -4.19
CA GLY A 62 -6.01 -11.43 -3.39
C GLY A 62 -5.78 -9.96 -3.74
N SER A 63 -6.59 -9.37 -4.64
CA SER A 63 -6.52 -7.96 -4.97
C SER A 63 -7.15 -7.11 -3.86
N ILE A 64 -6.54 -5.98 -3.53
CA ILE A 64 -7.09 -5.07 -2.52
C ILE A 64 -8.31 -4.37 -3.10
N THR A 65 -9.49 -4.57 -2.56
CA THR A 65 -10.72 -3.89 -3.02
C THR A 65 -11.05 -2.68 -2.18
N GLU A 66 -10.75 -2.71 -0.89
CA GLU A 66 -11.14 -1.65 0.05
C GLU A 66 -10.09 -1.54 1.16
N VAL A 67 -9.98 -0.34 1.73
CA VAL A 67 -9.14 -0.09 2.89
C VAL A 67 -9.96 0.66 3.93
N THR A 68 -9.92 0.20 5.17
CA THR A 68 -10.61 0.83 6.30
C THR A 68 -9.63 1.38 7.33
N ASP A 69 -10.03 2.39 8.09
CA ASP A 69 -9.28 2.89 9.25
C ASP A 69 -9.52 2.05 10.52
N GLY A 70 -8.90 2.47 11.63
CA GLY A 70 -9.07 1.87 12.96
C GLY A 70 -10.47 1.99 13.57
N ALA A 71 -11.33 2.85 13.03
CA ALA A 71 -12.74 2.93 13.41
C ALA A 71 -13.63 2.04 12.54
N GLY A 72 -13.07 1.39 11.51
CA GLY A 72 -13.82 0.57 10.55
C GLY A 72 -14.50 1.39 9.45
N ALA A 73 -14.18 2.68 9.32
CA ALA A 73 -14.67 3.49 8.21
C ALA A 73 -13.83 3.24 6.96
N ILE A 74 -14.48 3.12 5.81
CA ILE A 74 -13.81 2.97 4.52
C ILE A 74 -13.10 4.28 4.19
N VAL A 75 -11.79 4.23 4.04
CA VAL A 75 -10.97 5.38 3.64
C VAL A 75 -10.74 5.42 2.14
N GLU A 76 -10.61 4.25 1.51
CA GLU A 76 -10.39 4.11 0.08
C GLU A 76 -10.99 2.83 -0.47
N ARG A 77 -11.38 2.89 -1.74
CA ARG A 77 -11.87 1.76 -2.54
C ARG A 77 -11.11 1.68 -3.85
N TYR A 78 -11.01 0.47 -4.36
CA TYR A 78 -10.23 0.13 -5.53
C TYR A 78 -11.06 -0.76 -6.43
N GLU A 79 -11.29 -0.28 -7.65
CA GLU A 79 -11.88 -1.08 -8.71
C GLU A 79 -10.81 -1.41 -9.74
N TYR A 80 -10.91 -2.58 -10.37
CA TYR A 80 -9.94 -3.03 -11.36
C TYR A 80 -10.64 -3.27 -12.69
N ASP A 81 -10.04 -2.79 -13.78
CA ASP A 81 -10.48 -3.15 -15.12
C ASP A 81 -10.05 -4.58 -15.50
N VAL A 82 -10.49 -5.04 -16.67
CA VAL A 82 -10.15 -6.39 -17.20
C VAL A 82 -8.66 -6.59 -17.47
N TYR A 83 -7.87 -5.52 -17.48
CA TYR A 83 -6.42 -5.52 -17.67
C TYR A 83 -5.65 -5.29 -16.36
N GLY A 84 -6.34 -5.16 -15.22
CA GLY A 84 -5.74 -4.94 -13.91
C GLY A 84 -5.35 -3.49 -13.62
N ALA A 85 -5.84 -2.51 -14.40
CA ALA A 85 -5.69 -1.09 -14.09
C ALA A 85 -6.61 -0.73 -12.91
N ALA A 86 -6.04 -0.14 -11.86
CA ALA A 86 -6.76 0.24 -10.67
C ALA A 86 -7.37 1.65 -10.80
N THR A 87 -8.66 1.78 -10.56
CA THR A 87 -9.34 3.05 -10.32
C THR A 87 -9.49 3.22 -8.81
N ILE A 88 -8.99 4.33 -8.29
CA ILE A 88 -8.95 4.62 -6.84
C ILE A 88 -10.10 5.57 -6.52
N PHE A 89 -10.88 5.23 -5.50
CA PHE A 89 -11.94 6.06 -4.96
C PHE A 89 -11.65 6.39 -3.50
N ASN A 90 -12.00 7.61 -3.09
CA ASN A 90 -11.95 7.98 -1.68
C ASN A 90 -13.18 7.45 -0.91
N ALA A 91 -13.22 7.73 0.40
CA ALA A 91 -14.35 7.40 1.28
C ALA A 91 -15.73 7.84 0.75
N SER A 92 -15.79 8.94 -0.02
CA SER A 92 -17.01 9.52 -0.58
C SER A 92 -17.37 9.02 -1.99
N ASP A 93 -16.79 7.90 -2.46
CA ASP A 93 -16.99 7.35 -3.82
C ASP A 93 -16.54 8.32 -4.94
N VAL A 94 -15.61 9.22 -4.64
CA VAL A 94 -15.05 10.12 -5.66
C VAL A 94 -13.72 9.56 -6.13
N GLU A 95 -13.58 9.43 -7.44
CA GLU A 95 -12.34 9.02 -8.10
C GLU A 95 -11.20 9.99 -7.77
N ILE A 96 -10.04 9.43 -7.38
CA ILE A 96 -8.82 10.17 -7.08
C ILE A 96 -7.66 9.62 -7.90
N ALA A 97 -6.73 10.49 -8.29
CA ALA A 97 -5.61 10.11 -9.15
C ALA A 97 -4.53 9.28 -8.44
N ALA A 98 -4.48 9.31 -7.10
CA ALA A 98 -3.52 8.59 -6.29
C ALA A 98 -4.09 8.34 -4.88
N SER A 99 -3.61 7.29 -4.21
CA SER A 99 -4.02 6.97 -2.84
C SER A 99 -3.66 8.11 -1.87
N ALA A 100 -4.67 8.63 -1.18
CA ALA A 100 -4.53 9.65 -0.13
C ALA A 100 -3.87 9.11 1.14
N ILE A 101 -3.98 7.80 1.40
CA ILE A 101 -3.29 7.14 2.51
C ILE A 101 -1.89 6.65 2.13
N GLY A 102 -1.50 6.83 0.86
CA GLY A 102 -0.22 6.38 0.32
C GLY A 102 -0.09 4.86 0.28
N ASN A 103 -1.17 4.17 -0.02
CA ASN A 103 -1.20 2.72 -0.17
C ASN A 103 -0.34 2.29 -1.38
N PRO A 104 0.71 1.48 -1.16
CA PRO A 104 1.49 0.94 -2.26
C PRO A 104 0.89 -0.34 -2.86
N TYR A 105 0.00 -1.05 -2.17
CA TYR A 105 -0.49 -2.37 -2.58
C TYR A 105 -1.83 -2.29 -3.30
N LEU A 106 -1.84 -2.64 -4.59
CA LEU A 106 -3.03 -2.55 -5.45
C LEU A 106 -3.37 -3.93 -6.03
N PHE A 107 -3.35 -4.07 -7.36
CA PHE A 107 -3.71 -5.29 -8.06
C PHE A 107 -2.81 -6.46 -7.62
N THR A 108 -3.41 -7.61 -7.28
CA THR A 108 -2.70 -8.79 -6.74
C THR A 108 -1.85 -8.52 -5.49
N ALA A 109 -2.17 -7.47 -4.73
CA ALA A 109 -1.35 -7.01 -3.60
C ALA A 109 0.12 -6.75 -3.97
N ARG A 110 0.39 -6.41 -5.24
CA ARG A 110 1.70 -5.97 -5.68
C ARG A 110 1.90 -4.50 -5.39
N ARG A 111 3.14 -4.18 -5.02
CA ARG A 111 3.59 -2.83 -4.76
C ARG A 111 3.64 -2.08 -6.10
N PHE A 112 2.75 -1.13 -6.29
CA PHE A 112 2.81 -0.23 -7.44
C PHE A 112 3.98 0.74 -7.26
N ASP A 113 4.92 0.71 -8.20
CA ASP A 113 5.98 1.70 -8.31
C ASP A 113 5.53 2.79 -9.32
N PRO A 114 5.10 3.99 -8.84
CA PRO A 114 4.57 5.04 -9.72
C PRO A 114 5.61 5.61 -10.70
N GLU A 115 6.90 5.35 -10.47
CA GLU A 115 8.00 5.82 -11.31
C GLU A 115 8.22 4.96 -12.57
N SER A 116 7.81 3.69 -12.54
CA SER A 116 8.01 2.74 -13.63
C SER A 116 6.71 2.28 -14.31
N GLY A 117 5.55 2.59 -13.71
CA GLY A 117 4.24 2.15 -14.21
C GLY A 117 4.05 0.62 -14.18
N ASN A 118 4.93 -0.09 -13.47
CA ASN A 118 4.92 -1.56 -13.42
C ASN A 118 4.55 -2.05 -12.01
N TYR A 119 3.84 -3.17 -11.97
CA TYR A 119 3.46 -3.93 -10.78
C TYR A 119 4.48 -5.02 -10.44
#